data_AF-A0A2D4G1Z4-F1
#
_entry.id   AF-A0A2D4G1Z4-F1
#
_cell.length_a   1.000
_cell.length_b   1.000
_cell.length_c   1.000
_cell.angle_alpha   90.00
_cell.angle_beta   90.00
_cell.angle_gamma   90.00
#
_symmetry.space_group_name_H-M   'P 1'
#
loop_
_entity.id
_entity.type
_entity.pdbx_description
1 polymer ?
#
loop_
_entity_poly.entity_id
_entity_poly.type
_entity_poly.pdbx_seq_one_letter_code
_entity_poly.pdbx_strand_id
1 'polypeptide(L)'
;VYTTFVIYICVHMHIYMLMQHRYLHHGRIAHPLFLLLLLHFTDEVACIIPDECKQICGTEVGCSNIAYPKLVVSLMPNGLRGLMLAVMLAALMSSLASIFNSSGTLFTMDIYKRLRPQAKERELLIVGRVWILLLVGISIAWIPVVQVAQGGQLFDYIQSISSYLAPPIAAIFLLGVFVKRLNEQGAFWGMMGGLAIGMARMIPEFVYGTGSCLFPSNCPHLICG
;
A
#
# COMPACT_ATOMS: atom_id res chain seq x y z
N VAL A 1 -15.78 11.47 -3.40
CA VAL A 1 -15.95 10.35 -2.42
C VAL A 1 -16.48 9.07 -3.06
N TYR A 2 -17.68 9.07 -3.69
CA TYR A 2 -18.16 7.94 -4.50
C TYR A 2 -17.16 7.56 -5.61
N THR A 3 -16.65 8.57 -6.31
CA THR A 3 -15.60 8.45 -7.33
C THR A 3 -14.29 7.93 -6.72
N THR A 4 -13.90 8.41 -5.53
CA THR A 4 -12.68 8.02 -4.79
C THR A 4 -12.67 6.53 -4.43
N PHE A 5 -13.81 6.02 -3.97
CA PHE A 5 -13.97 4.64 -3.54
C PHE A 5 -14.15 3.69 -4.72
N VAL A 6 -14.92 4.08 -5.74
CA VAL A 6 -15.05 3.30 -6.98
C VAL A 6 -13.71 3.23 -7.70
N ILE A 7 -12.93 4.29 -7.73
CA ILE A 7 -11.59 4.28 -8.31
C ILE A 7 -10.62 3.45 -7.47
N TYR A 8 -10.60 3.57 -6.14
CA TYR A 8 -9.72 2.77 -5.29
C TYR A 8 -10.05 1.28 -5.37
N ILE A 9 -11.34 0.92 -5.27
CA ILE A 9 -11.81 -0.46 -5.46
C ILE A 9 -11.59 -0.92 -6.89
N CYS A 10 -11.81 -0.10 -7.91
CA CYS A 10 -11.61 -0.52 -9.30
C CYS A 10 -10.13 -0.67 -9.61
N VAL A 11 -9.23 0.18 -9.10
CA VAL A 11 -7.77 0.03 -9.24
C VAL A 11 -7.28 -1.20 -8.48
N HIS A 12 -7.71 -1.38 -7.23
CA HIS A 12 -7.37 -2.56 -6.43
C HIS A 12 -7.94 -3.84 -7.07
N MET A 13 -9.21 -3.85 -7.48
CA MET A 13 -9.86 -5.00 -8.11
C MET A 13 -9.34 -5.27 -9.52
N HIS A 14 -8.92 -4.27 -10.29
CA HIS A 14 -8.32 -4.45 -11.62
C HIS A 14 -6.87 -4.95 -11.51
N ILE A 15 -6.10 -4.50 -10.50
CA ILE A 15 -4.79 -5.07 -10.15
C ILE A 15 -4.94 -6.52 -9.67
N TYR A 16 -5.90 -6.80 -8.78
CA TYR A 16 -6.18 -8.14 -8.30
C TYR A 16 -6.71 -9.05 -9.40
N MET A 17 -7.58 -8.58 -10.29
CA MET A 17 -8.11 -9.36 -11.41
C MET A 17 -7.05 -9.60 -12.51
N LEU A 18 -6.16 -8.64 -12.76
CA LEU A 18 -4.98 -8.84 -13.63
C LEU A 18 -3.97 -9.82 -13.02
N MET A 19 -3.74 -9.75 -11.71
CA MET A 19 -2.95 -10.73 -10.97
C MET A 19 -3.62 -12.10 -11.05
N GLN A 20 -4.89 -12.23 -10.72
CA GLN A 20 -5.65 -13.49 -10.73
C GLN A 20 -5.71 -14.12 -12.14
N HIS A 21 -5.95 -13.33 -13.19
CA HIS A 21 -6.03 -13.82 -14.57
C HIS A 21 -4.66 -14.30 -15.08
N ARG A 22 -3.55 -13.64 -14.70
CA ARG A 22 -2.19 -14.12 -15.02
C ARG A 22 -1.76 -15.29 -14.12
N TYR A 23 -2.20 -15.33 -12.86
CA TYR A 23 -1.94 -16.41 -11.91
C TYR A 23 -2.64 -17.71 -12.33
N LEU A 24 -3.89 -17.65 -12.82
CA LEU A 24 -4.65 -18.83 -13.28
C LEU A 24 -4.04 -19.48 -14.54
N HIS A 25 -3.43 -18.71 -15.43
CA HIS A 25 -2.90 -19.22 -16.70
C HIS A 25 -1.40 -19.58 -16.64
N HIS A 26 -0.60 -18.93 -15.79
CA HIS A 26 0.84 -19.19 -15.63
C HIS A 26 1.20 -19.92 -14.33
N GLY A 27 0.35 -19.85 -13.30
CA GLY A 27 0.54 -20.53 -12.01
C GLY A 27 0.46 -22.05 -12.09
N ARG A 28 -0.19 -22.62 -13.11
CA ARG A 28 -0.25 -24.08 -13.28
C ARG A 28 1.12 -24.73 -13.58
N ILE A 29 2.11 -23.96 -14.05
CA ILE A 29 3.49 -24.42 -14.35
C ILE A 29 4.52 -23.78 -13.40
N ALA A 30 4.33 -22.52 -13.03
CA ALA A 30 5.26 -21.80 -12.15
C ALA A 30 5.13 -22.18 -10.66
N HIS A 31 3.93 -22.57 -10.19
CA HIS A 31 3.69 -22.85 -8.77
C HIS A 31 4.50 -24.03 -8.19
N PRO A 32 4.64 -25.20 -8.86
CA PRO A 32 5.47 -26.28 -8.33
C PRO A 32 6.97 -25.99 -8.38
N LEU A 33 7.45 -25.29 -9.42
CA LEU A 33 8.86 -24.88 -9.52
C LEU A 33 9.21 -23.83 -8.46
N PHE A 34 8.33 -22.84 -8.24
CA PHE A 34 8.47 -21.81 -7.22
C PHE A 34 8.43 -22.40 -5.79
N LEU A 35 7.58 -23.39 -5.52
CA LEU A 35 7.56 -24.09 -4.23
C LEU A 35 8.85 -24.89 -3.97
N LEU A 36 9.37 -25.58 -4.98
CA LEU A 36 10.65 -26.31 -4.87
C LEU A 36 11.84 -25.37 -4.66
N LEU A 37 11.80 -24.19 -5.27
CA LEU A 37 12.84 -23.16 -5.13
C LEU A 37 12.78 -22.45 -3.76
N LEU A 38 11.59 -22.26 -3.20
CA LEU A 38 11.37 -21.73 -1.84
C LEU A 38 11.92 -22.67 -0.76
N LEU A 39 11.83 -23.99 -0.95
CA LEU A 39 12.37 -24.99 -0.03
C LEU A 39 13.90 -25.06 -0.03
N HIS A 40 14.58 -24.59 -1.08
CA HIS A 40 16.04 -24.63 -1.18
C HIS A 40 16.74 -23.35 -0.66
N PHE A 41 16.00 -22.24 -0.53
CA PHE A 41 16.52 -20.93 -0.11
C PHE A 41 15.99 -20.47 1.25
N THR A 42 15.49 -21.39 2.08
CA THR A 42 14.93 -21.07 3.41
C THR A 42 15.90 -20.27 4.28
N ASP A 43 17.20 -20.56 4.21
CA ASP A 43 18.18 -19.99 5.15
C ASP A 43 18.55 -18.53 4.83
N GLU A 44 18.48 -18.14 3.55
CA GLU A 44 18.75 -16.76 3.08
C GLU A 44 17.51 -15.84 3.16
N VAL A 45 16.32 -16.43 3.19
CA VAL A 45 15.04 -15.70 3.05
C VAL A 45 14.22 -15.71 4.33
N ALA A 46 14.31 -16.79 5.12
CA ALA A 46 13.71 -16.98 6.43
C ALA A 46 14.80 -17.04 7.51
N CYS A 47 15.72 -16.08 7.45
CA CYS A 47 16.71 -15.89 8.49
C CYS A 47 16.01 -15.79 9.86
N ILE A 48 16.34 -16.73 10.76
CA ILE A 48 15.76 -16.88 12.11
C ILE A 48 16.65 -16.24 13.18
N ILE A 49 17.93 -16.00 12.87
CA ILE A 49 18.94 -15.51 13.81
C ILE A 49 19.11 -13.99 13.64
N PRO A 50 18.77 -13.16 14.65
CA PRO A 50 18.67 -11.70 14.51
C PRO A 50 19.99 -11.02 14.12
N ASP A 51 21.13 -11.51 14.61
CA ASP A 51 22.45 -10.94 14.30
C ASP A 51 22.86 -11.14 12.83
N GLU A 52 22.59 -12.32 12.26
CA GLU A 52 22.82 -12.60 10.84
C GLU A 52 21.85 -11.79 9.97
N CYS A 53 20.58 -11.69 10.37
CA CYS A 53 19.59 -10.92 9.63
C CYS A 53 19.94 -9.43 9.60
N LYS A 54 20.48 -8.89 10.69
CA LYS A 54 20.95 -7.50 10.76
C LYS A 54 22.11 -7.23 9.80
N GLN A 55 23.06 -8.16 9.69
CA GLN A 55 24.19 -8.02 8.77
C GLN A 55 23.78 -8.13 7.30
N ILE A 56 22.88 -9.05 6.96
CA ILE A 56 22.50 -9.33 5.56
C ILE A 56 21.42 -8.37 5.07
N CYS A 57 20.47 -8.00 5.94
CA CYS A 57 19.23 -7.31 5.57
C CYS A 57 19.04 -5.96 6.28
N GLY A 58 19.98 -5.56 7.14
CA GLY A 58 19.93 -4.31 7.88
C GLY A 58 18.85 -4.27 8.96
N THR A 59 18.17 -5.39 9.22
CA THR A 59 16.98 -5.48 10.08
C THR A 59 16.97 -6.81 10.84
N GLU A 60 16.58 -6.78 12.11
CA GLU A 60 16.64 -7.95 13.02
C GLU A 60 15.41 -8.87 12.86
N VAL A 61 14.37 -8.40 12.16
CA VAL A 61 13.06 -9.07 12.00
C VAL A 61 12.91 -9.84 10.68
N GLY A 62 13.95 -9.84 9.82
CA GLY A 62 14.02 -10.66 8.60
C GLY A 62 14.00 -9.89 7.28
N CYS A 63 14.19 -10.63 6.18
CA CYS A 63 14.53 -10.07 4.86
C CYS A 63 13.35 -9.96 3.88
N SER A 64 12.11 -9.98 4.39
CA SER A 64 10.89 -10.19 3.58
C SER A 64 10.74 -9.21 2.40
N ASN A 65 11.19 -7.96 2.54
CA ASN A 65 11.02 -6.94 1.49
C ASN A 65 11.97 -7.13 0.30
N ILE A 66 13.15 -7.74 0.54
CA ILE A 66 14.18 -7.98 -0.48
C ILE A 66 14.24 -9.44 -0.92
N ALA A 67 13.56 -10.33 -0.19
CA ALA A 67 13.44 -11.75 -0.44
C ALA A 67 13.14 -12.07 -1.91
N TYR A 68 12.04 -11.51 -2.42
CA TYR A 68 11.55 -11.83 -3.76
C TYR A 68 12.50 -11.37 -4.89
N PRO A 69 12.98 -10.11 -4.91
CA PRO A 69 14.00 -9.68 -5.87
C PRO A 69 15.30 -10.50 -5.79
N LYS A 70 15.75 -10.85 -4.57
CA LYS A 70 16.99 -11.61 -4.36
C LYS A 70 16.85 -13.04 -4.88
N LEU A 71 15.71 -13.67 -4.64
CA LEU A 71 15.37 -15.00 -5.15
C LEU A 71 15.37 -15.04 -6.68
N VAL A 72 14.73 -14.04 -7.31
CA VAL A 72 14.71 -13.87 -8.78
C VAL A 72 16.12 -13.74 -9.36
N VAL A 73 16.98 -13.01 -8.67
CA VAL A 73 18.38 -12.78 -9.06
C VAL A 73 19.24 -14.04 -8.93
N SER A 74 19.07 -14.81 -7.86
CA SER A 74 19.89 -15.99 -7.55
C SER A 74 19.51 -17.22 -8.36
N LEU A 75 18.24 -17.33 -8.77
CA LEU A 75 17.72 -18.54 -9.41
C LEU A 75 17.68 -18.50 -10.94
N MET A 76 17.58 -17.31 -11.54
CA MET A 76 17.42 -17.24 -12.99
C MET A 76 18.73 -17.19 -13.76
N PRO A 77 18.82 -17.94 -14.88
CA PRO A 77 19.99 -17.93 -15.74
C PRO A 77 20.20 -16.56 -16.40
N ASN A 78 21.45 -16.33 -16.80
CA ASN A 78 21.86 -15.11 -17.50
C ASN A 78 20.99 -14.88 -18.74
N GLY A 79 20.45 -13.67 -18.89
CA GLY A 79 19.46 -13.31 -19.91
C GLY A 79 18.04 -13.16 -19.34
N LEU A 80 17.49 -14.19 -18.68
CA LEU A 80 16.13 -14.13 -18.11
C LEU A 80 16.05 -13.25 -16.86
N ARG A 81 17.15 -13.14 -16.11
CA ARG A 81 17.27 -12.23 -14.95
C ARG A 81 16.94 -10.78 -15.31
N GLY A 82 17.48 -10.27 -16.42
CA GLY A 82 17.23 -8.91 -16.87
C GLY A 82 15.78 -8.69 -17.31
N LEU A 83 15.21 -9.68 -18.01
CA LEU A 83 13.82 -9.65 -18.45
C LEU A 83 12.86 -9.55 -17.26
N MET A 84 13.08 -10.35 -16.21
CA MET A 84 12.20 -10.36 -15.04
C MET A 84 12.30 -9.11 -14.19
N LEU A 85 13.50 -8.57 -14.00
CA LEU A 85 13.66 -7.26 -13.34
C LEU A 85 12.98 -6.14 -14.13
N ALA A 86 13.09 -6.14 -15.46
CA ALA A 86 12.41 -5.18 -16.32
C ALA A 86 10.87 -5.30 -16.20
N VAL A 87 10.33 -6.52 -16.18
CA VAL A 87 8.89 -6.76 -16.01
C VAL A 87 8.41 -6.29 -14.62
N MET A 88 9.18 -6.53 -13.56
CA MET A 88 8.85 -6.07 -12.21
C MET A 88 8.80 -4.54 -12.15
N LEU A 89 9.82 -3.86 -12.67
CA LEU A 89 9.86 -2.39 -12.73
C LEU A 89 8.72 -1.83 -13.57
N ALA A 90 8.42 -2.45 -14.72
CA ALA A 90 7.31 -2.05 -15.58
C ALA A 90 5.95 -2.20 -14.86
N ALA A 91 5.75 -3.29 -14.13
CA ALA A 91 4.54 -3.52 -13.35
C ALA A 91 4.36 -2.49 -12.21
N LEU A 92 5.46 -2.14 -11.53
CA LEU A 92 5.47 -1.10 -10.50
C LEU A 92 5.13 0.27 -11.10
N MET A 93 5.76 0.64 -12.21
CA MET A 93 5.50 1.91 -12.90
C MET A 93 4.05 2.02 -13.39
N SER A 94 3.47 0.92 -13.89
CA SER A 94 2.07 0.89 -14.32
C SER A 94 1.10 1.12 -13.15
N SER A 95 1.36 0.49 -12.00
CA SER A 95 0.53 0.66 -10.80
C SER A 95 0.63 2.09 -10.25
N LEU A 96 1.85 2.64 -10.17
CA LEU A 96 2.08 4.03 -9.74
C LEU A 96 1.39 5.04 -10.67
N ALA A 97 1.51 4.86 -11.99
CA ALA A 97 0.85 5.72 -12.97
C ALA A 97 -0.68 5.70 -12.81
N SER A 98 -1.27 4.52 -12.56
CA SER A 98 -2.71 4.38 -12.30
C SER A 98 -3.14 5.14 -11.05
N ILE A 99 -2.38 4.99 -9.94
CA ILE A 99 -2.66 5.69 -8.68
C ILE A 99 -2.59 7.20 -8.85
N PHE A 100 -1.54 7.72 -9.50
CA PHE A 100 -1.38 9.16 -9.69
C PHE A 100 -2.42 9.77 -10.65
N ASN A 101 -2.71 9.10 -11.77
CA ASN A 101 -3.72 9.57 -12.73
C ASN A 101 -5.12 9.60 -12.12
N SER A 102 -5.43 8.59 -11.32
CA SER A 102 -6.73 8.48 -10.67
C SER A 102 -6.89 9.50 -9.53
N SER A 103 -5.84 9.73 -8.73
CA SER A 103 -5.78 10.81 -7.75
C SER A 103 -5.92 12.21 -8.37
N GLY A 104 -5.23 12.47 -9.50
CA GLY A 104 -5.38 13.71 -10.26
C GLY A 104 -6.80 13.94 -10.77
N THR A 105 -7.48 12.87 -11.21
CA THR A 105 -8.88 12.94 -11.64
C THR A 105 -9.81 13.27 -10.47
N LEU A 106 -9.58 12.66 -9.30
CA LEU A 106 -10.33 12.94 -8.08
C LEU A 106 -10.16 14.39 -7.64
N PHE A 107 -8.92 14.89 -7.59
CA PHE A 107 -8.68 16.28 -7.22
C PHE A 107 -9.34 17.25 -8.19
N THR A 108 -9.21 17.02 -9.49
CA THR A 108 -9.77 17.92 -10.51
C THR A 108 -11.31 17.87 -10.56
N MET A 109 -11.93 16.70 -10.45
CA MET A 109 -13.38 16.56 -10.57
C MET A 109 -14.12 16.80 -9.26
N ASP A 110 -13.63 16.29 -8.12
CA ASP A 110 -14.34 16.39 -6.84
C ASP A 110 -14.04 17.72 -6.12
N ILE A 111 -12.83 18.28 -6.28
CA ILE A 111 -12.42 19.52 -5.58
C ILE A 111 -12.40 20.71 -6.55
N TYR A 112 -11.59 20.63 -7.61
CA TYR A 112 -11.36 21.79 -8.48
C TYR A 112 -12.61 22.24 -9.23
N LYS A 113 -13.39 21.30 -9.77
CA LYS A 113 -14.65 21.61 -10.47
C LYS A 113 -15.74 22.12 -9.52
N ARG A 114 -15.70 21.75 -8.23
CA ARG A 114 -16.61 22.28 -7.20
C ARG A 114 -16.26 23.72 -6.84
N LEU A 115 -14.96 24.05 -6.80
CA LEU A 115 -14.48 25.40 -6.53
C LEU A 115 -14.65 26.34 -7.74
N ARG A 116 -14.45 25.83 -8.96
CA ARG A 116 -14.61 26.57 -10.21
C ARG A 116 -15.50 25.79 -11.21
N PRO A 117 -16.84 25.96 -11.15
CA PRO A 117 -17.78 25.20 -11.98
C PRO A 117 -17.64 25.40 -13.49
N GLN A 118 -17.10 26.55 -13.91
CA GLN A 118 -16.91 26.92 -15.33
C GLN A 118 -15.49 26.65 -15.86
N ALA A 119 -14.71 25.80 -15.20
CA ALA A 119 -13.35 25.47 -15.65
C ALA A 119 -13.36 24.77 -17.02
N LYS A 120 -12.47 25.19 -17.93
CA LYS A 120 -12.34 24.59 -19.27
C LYS A 120 -11.59 23.25 -19.19
N GLU A 121 -11.86 22.32 -20.10
CA GLU A 121 -11.19 21.00 -20.11
C GLU A 121 -9.66 21.09 -20.11
N ARG A 122 -9.08 22.03 -20.88
CA ARG A 122 -7.63 22.28 -20.87
C ARG A 122 -7.08 22.68 -19.50
N GLU A 123 -7.85 23.45 -18.74
CA GLU A 123 -7.48 23.88 -17.39
C GLU A 123 -7.47 22.69 -16.42
N LEU A 124 -8.49 21.83 -16.48
CA LEU A 124 -8.55 20.61 -15.67
C LEU A 124 -7.35 19.69 -15.96
N LEU A 125 -6.96 19.53 -17.24
CA LEU A 125 -5.81 18.72 -17.61
C LEU A 125 -4.49 19.29 -17.07
N ILE A 126 -4.30 20.61 -17.11
CA ILE A 126 -3.10 21.26 -16.57
C ILE A 126 -3.04 21.08 -15.04
N VAL A 127 -4.15 21.36 -14.34
CA VAL A 127 -4.24 21.21 -12.89
C VAL A 127 -3.99 19.76 -12.48
N GLY A 128 -4.54 18.79 -13.21
CA GLY A 128 -4.28 17.37 -12.98
C GLY A 128 -2.80 17.01 -13.09
N ARG A 129 -2.09 17.52 -14.11
CA ARG A 129 -0.64 17.30 -14.26
C ARG A 129 0.18 17.96 -13.15
N VAL A 130 -0.19 19.17 -12.74
CA VAL A 130 0.46 19.87 -11.62
C VAL A 130 0.27 19.10 -10.31
N TRP A 131 -0.93 18.56 -10.09
CA TRP A 131 -1.23 17.74 -8.91
C TRP A 131 -0.38 16.46 -8.87
N ILE A 132 -0.22 15.79 -10.01
CA ILE A 132 0.66 14.61 -10.11
C ILE A 132 2.11 14.97 -9.76
N LEU A 133 2.65 16.07 -10.30
CA LEU A 133 4.01 16.52 -9.99
C LEU A 133 4.19 16.81 -8.48
N LEU A 134 3.18 17.44 -7.87
CA LEU A 134 3.16 17.73 -6.45
C LEU A 134 3.17 16.43 -5.62
N LEU A 135 2.31 15.47 -5.95
CA LEU A 135 2.25 14.17 -5.28
C LEU A 135 3.55 13.37 -5.41
N VAL A 136 4.19 13.40 -6.58
CA VAL A 136 5.50 12.77 -6.77
C VAL A 136 6.54 13.42 -5.87
N GLY A 137 6.55 14.76 -5.77
CA GLY A 137 7.43 15.48 -4.85
C GLY A 137 7.23 15.08 -3.38
N ILE A 138 5.97 15.03 -2.92
CA ILE A 138 5.64 14.56 -1.56
C ILE A 138 6.07 13.11 -1.36
N SER A 139 5.84 12.24 -2.34
CA SER A 139 6.19 10.82 -2.25
C SER A 139 7.70 10.62 -2.05
N ILE A 140 8.53 11.39 -2.78
CA ILE A 140 9.99 11.36 -2.63
C ILE A 140 10.41 11.89 -1.25
N ALA A 141 9.79 12.98 -0.78
CA ALA A 141 10.06 13.55 0.54
C ALA A 141 9.66 12.60 1.69
N TRP A 142 8.71 11.69 1.45
CA TRP A 142 8.22 10.72 2.45
C TRP A 142 9.09 9.47 2.59
N ILE A 143 9.95 9.16 1.61
CA ILE A 143 10.86 8.00 1.63
C ILE A 143 11.69 7.91 2.93
N PRO A 144 12.40 8.95 3.41
CA PRO A 144 13.19 8.86 4.63
C PRO A 144 12.35 8.58 5.88
N VAL A 145 11.12 9.10 5.93
CA VAL A 145 10.19 8.87 7.05
C VAL A 145 9.80 7.40 7.12
N VAL A 146 9.50 6.80 5.96
CA VAL A 146 9.17 5.37 5.86
C VAL A 146 10.34 4.53 6.34
N GLN A 147 11.56 4.82 5.88
CA GLN A 147 12.76 4.05 6.26
C GLN A 147 12.99 3.98 7.77
N VAL A 148 12.73 5.06 8.50
CA VAL A 148 12.83 5.08 9.97
C VAL A 148 11.68 4.31 10.62
N ALA A 149 10.48 4.36 10.03
CA ALA A 149 9.28 3.76 10.62
C ALA A 149 9.13 2.25 10.38
N GLN A 150 9.77 1.65 9.37
CA GLN A 150 9.46 0.25 9.00
C GLN A 150 10.13 -0.80 9.90
N GLY A 151 11.25 -0.53 10.56
CA GLY A 151 11.98 -1.52 11.39
C GLY A 151 12.37 -2.85 10.73
N GLY A 152 12.06 -3.05 9.44
CA GLY A 152 12.17 -4.31 8.68
C GLY A 152 10.87 -4.90 8.15
N GLN A 153 9.70 -4.42 8.58
CA GLN A 153 8.38 -4.96 8.21
C GLN A 153 7.54 -3.94 7.42
N LEU A 154 7.90 -3.71 6.14
CA LEU A 154 7.16 -2.77 5.27
C LEU A 154 5.70 -3.20 5.04
N PHE A 155 5.46 -4.52 5.00
CA PHE A 155 4.12 -5.07 4.85
C PHE A 155 3.23 -4.71 6.05
N ASP A 156 3.73 -4.87 7.27
CA ASP A 156 2.94 -4.59 8.48
C ASP A 156 2.62 -3.11 8.59
N TYR A 157 3.56 -2.23 8.25
CA TYR A 157 3.28 -0.79 8.19
C TYR A 157 2.19 -0.41 7.19
N ILE A 158 2.26 -0.92 5.95
CA ILE A 158 1.26 -0.63 4.91
C ILE A 158 -0.11 -1.18 5.35
N GLN A 159 -0.11 -2.36 5.96
CA GLN A 159 -1.32 -3.01 6.45
C GLN A 159 -1.93 -2.28 7.65
N SER A 160 -1.12 -1.79 8.59
CA SER A 160 -1.58 -0.99 9.73
C SER A 160 -2.23 0.31 9.25
N ILE A 161 -1.58 1.05 8.35
CA ILE A 161 -2.18 2.27 7.77
C ILE A 161 -3.51 1.95 7.09
N SER A 162 -3.55 0.88 6.27
CA SER A 162 -4.79 0.46 5.60
C SER A 162 -5.88 0.07 6.60
N SER A 163 -5.50 -0.57 7.71
CA SER A 163 -6.40 -0.99 8.79
C SER A 163 -6.97 0.19 9.59
N TYR A 164 -6.29 1.34 9.63
CA TYR A 164 -6.82 2.55 10.25
C TYR A 164 -7.70 3.39 9.32
N LEU A 165 -7.39 3.41 8.02
CA LEU A 165 -8.12 4.24 7.05
C LEU A 165 -9.36 3.53 6.47
N ALA A 166 -9.33 2.21 6.29
CA ALA A 166 -10.42 1.47 5.64
C ALA A 166 -11.72 1.40 6.47
N PRO A 167 -11.71 1.12 7.78
CA PRO A 167 -12.94 0.99 8.58
C PRO A 167 -13.85 2.21 8.60
N PRO A 168 -13.38 3.46 8.81
CA PRO A 168 -14.27 4.63 8.83
C PRO A 168 -14.93 4.88 7.47
N ILE A 169 -14.21 4.62 6.37
CA ILE A 169 -14.74 4.71 5.01
C ILE A 169 -15.80 3.64 4.78
N ALA A 170 -15.51 2.39 5.16
CA ALA A 170 -16.43 1.28 5.03
C ALA A 170 -17.71 1.48 5.88
N ALA A 171 -17.57 2.02 7.09
CA ALA A 171 -18.70 2.30 7.98
C ALA A 171 -19.68 3.31 7.36
N ILE A 172 -19.19 4.42 6.80
CA ILE A 172 -20.05 5.41 6.14
C ILE A 172 -20.66 4.86 4.87
N PHE A 173 -19.90 4.07 4.12
CA PHE A 173 -20.42 3.45 2.91
C PHE A 173 -21.58 2.49 3.22
N LEU A 174 -21.40 1.60 4.20
CA LEU A 174 -22.45 0.70 4.66
C LEU A 174 -23.67 1.49 5.17
N LEU A 175 -23.44 2.52 5.99
CA LEU A 175 -24.52 3.38 6.47
C LEU A 175 -25.23 4.10 5.31
N GLY A 176 -24.52 4.57 4.29
CA GLY A 176 -25.11 5.22 3.12
C GLY A 176 -25.96 4.29 2.26
N VAL A 177 -25.62 2.99 2.19
CA VAL A 177 -26.39 1.99 1.44
C VAL A 177 -27.61 1.52 2.23
N PHE A 178 -27.46 1.21 3.53
CA PHE A 178 -28.53 0.64 4.34
C PHE A 178 -29.46 1.70 4.95
N VAL A 179 -28.99 2.93 5.17
CA VAL A 179 -29.78 3.99 5.82
C VAL A 179 -30.12 5.09 4.81
N LYS A 180 -31.35 5.04 4.27
CA LYS A 180 -31.89 6.07 3.36
C LYS A 180 -31.98 7.49 3.97
N ARG A 181 -31.84 7.63 5.29
CA ARG A 181 -31.91 8.91 6.02
C ARG A 181 -30.53 9.50 6.37
N LEU A 182 -29.46 9.05 5.71
CA LEU A 182 -28.13 9.59 5.98
C LEU A 182 -28.04 11.06 5.57
N ASN A 183 -27.63 11.93 6.50
CA ASN A 183 -27.43 13.35 6.23
C ASN A 183 -25.97 13.63 5.88
N GLU A 184 -25.70 14.62 5.01
CA GLU A 184 -24.34 14.96 4.53
C GLU A 184 -23.41 15.34 5.70
N GLN A 185 -23.92 16.13 6.65
CA GLN A 185 -23.16 16.54 7.83
C GLN A 185 -22.86 15.35 8.76
N GLY A 186 -23.80 14.41 8.90
CA GLY A 186 -23.60 13.20 9.71
C GLY A 186 -22.53 12.28 9.10
N ALA A 187 -22.53 12.13 7.78
CA ALA A 187 -21.48 11.40 7.07
C ALA A 187 -20.10 12.05 7.24
N PHE A 188 -20.02 13.38 7.12
CA PHE A 188 -18.77 14.11 7.27
C PHE A 188 -18.18 13.99 8.68
N TRP A 189 -18.99 14.26 9.72
CA TRP A 189 -18.52 14.16 11.11
C TRP A 189 -18.27 12.72 11.54
N GLY A 190 -19.04 11.75 11.04
CA GLY A 190 -18.76 10.32 11.24
C GLY A 190 -17.41 9.92 10.64
N MET A 191 -17.06 10.47 9.48
CA MET A 191 -15.78 10.18 8.82
C MET A 191 -14.63 10.74 9.62
N MET A 192 -14.78 12.00 10.03
CA MET A 192 -13.78 12.68 10.81
C MET A 192 -13.60 12.06 12.19
N GLY A 193 -14.68 11.66 12.85
CA GLY A 193 -14.61 10.96 14.14
C GLY A 193 -13.92 9.60 14.01
N GLY A 194 -14.29 8.78 13.03
CA GLY A 194 -13.66 7.49 12.79
C GLY A 194 -12.17 7.60 12.42
N LEU A 195 -11.82 8.60 11.60
CA LEU A 195 -10.43 8.88 11.25
C LEU A 195 -9.64 9.41 12.45
N ALA A 196 -10.24 10.25 13.30
CA ALA A 196 -9.61 10.74 14.52
C ALA A 196 -9.34 9.60 15.53
N ILE A 197 -10.28 8.65 15.68
CA ILE A 197 -10.08 7.44 16.49
C ILE A 197 -8.95 6.58 15.91
N GLY A 198 -8.93 6.38 14.59
CA GLY A 198 -7.84 5.66 13.91
C GLY A 198 -6.48 6.32 14.13
N MET A 199 -6.40 7.65 13.99
CA MET A 199 -5.19 8.43 14.26
C MET A 199 -4.77 8.36 15.73
N ALA A 200 -5.72 8.43 16.65
CA ALA A 200 -5.45 8.30 18.09
C ALA A 200 -4.93 6.91 18.48
N ARG A 201 -5.22 5.86 17.69
CA ARG A 201 -4.64 4.52 17.82
C ARG A 201 -3.27 4.40 17.14
N MET A 202 -3.11 5.05 15.99
CA MET A 202 -1.87 5.05 15.23
C MET A 202 -0.72 5.74 15.99
N ILE A 203 -0.97 6.87 16.66
CA ILE A 203 0.05 7.62 17.38
C ILE A 203 0.77 6.77 18.47
N PRO A 204 0.05 6.07 19.38
CA PRO A 204 0.66 5.13 20.31
C PRO A 204 1.49 4.04 19.62
N GLU A 205 1.02 3.47 18.52
CA GLU A 205 1.74 2.43 17.78
C GLU A 205 3.07 2.92 17.20
N PHE A 206 3.11 4.16 16.72
CA PHE A 206 4.35 4.80 16.27
C PHE A 206 5.29 5.15 17.42
N VAL A 207 4.78 5.47 18.60
CA VAL A 207 5.59 5.89 19.78
C VAL A 207 6.13 4.68 20.55
N TYR A 208 5.31 3.64 20.73
CA TYR A 208 5.68 2.42 21.46
C TYR A 208 6.28 1.33 20.56
N GLY A 209 6.22 1.52 19.23
CA GLY A 209 6.63 0.55 18.23
C GLY A 209 5.62 -0.59 18.09
N THR A 210 5.43 -1.08 16.86
CA THR A 210 4.81 -2.38 16.63
C THR A 210 5.73 -3.43 17.24
N GLY A 211 5.32 -4.00 18.37
CA GLY A 211 6.06 -5.07 19.01
C GLY A 211 6.31 -6.20 18.01
N SER A 212 7.54 -6.67 17.93
CA SER A 212 7.86 -7.88 17.16
C SER A 212 7.77 -9.09 18.08
N CYS A 213 7.66 -10.31 17.53
CA CYS A 213 7.70 -11.53 18.34
C CYS A 213 9.00 -11.67 19.17
N LEU A 214 10.08 -10.97 18.79
CA LEU A 214 11.34 -10.89 19.52
C LEU A 214 11.38 -9.78 20.59
N PHE A 215 10.69 -8.66 20.35
CA PHE A 215 10.59 -7.52 21.27
C PHE A 215 9.13 -7.12 21.45
N PRO A 216 8.43 -7.66 22.47
CA PRO A 216 7.05 -7.28 22.73
C PRO A 216 6.96 -5.79 23.04
N SER A 217 6.00 -5.10 22.43
CA SER A 217 5.78 -3.68 22.70
C SER A 217 5.25 -3.50 24.13
N ASN A 218 5.79 -2.52 24.85
CA ASN A 218 5.29 -2.13 26.18
C ASN A 218 3.97 -1.34 26.10
N CYS A 219 3.26 -1.42 24.97
CA CYS A 219 1.99 -0.73 24.81
C CYS A 219 0.91 -1.49 25.60
N PRO A 220 0.14 -0.81 26.48
CA PRO A 220 -0.92 -1.48 27.22
C PRO A 220 -1.98 -2.02 26.25
N HIS A 221 -2.39 -3.28 26.44
CA HIS A 221 -3.42 -3.98 25.65
C HIS A 221 -4.71 -3.16 25.45
N LEU A 222 -5.05 -2.29 26.41
CA LEU A 222 -6.23 -1.41 26.32
C LEU A 222 -6.14 -0.37 25.18
N ILE A 223 -4.92 0.07 24.83
CA ILE A 223 -4.66 1.13 23.84
C ILE A 223 -4.25 0.54 22.48
N CYS A 224 -3.40 -0.49 22.47
CA CYS A 224 -2.91 -1.10 21.23
C CYS A 224 -3.70 -2.35 20.79
N GLY A 225 -4.56 -2.91 21.63
CA GLY A 225 -5.37 -4.11 21.32
C GLY A 225 -4.79 -5.37 21.93
#